data_AF-A0A1V1W9Z0-F1
#
_entry.id   AF-A0A1V1W9Z0-F1
#
_cell.length_a   1.000
_cell.length_b   1.000
_cell.length_c   1.000
_cell.angle_alpha   90.00
_cell.angle_beta   90.00
_cell.angle_gamma   90.00
#
_symmetry.space_group_name_H-M   'P 1'
#
loop_
_entity.id
_entity.type
_entity.pdbx_description
1 polymer ?
#
loop_
_entity_poly.entity_id
_entity_poly.type
_entity_poly.pdbx_seq_one_letter_code
_entity_poly.pdbx_strand_id
1 'polypeptide(L)'
;MALLLSLVGCSSPSDAPVAEPIAPRSWLGLDPGDARAFHGPAGELVLIPVDETYAIDGVNASAVTWELGDDYTTDYYVEDADGTVWWYGRRGSWRAGRHGETPRELPIVDHRIRFGDRVITLSDDGGPVQLETPEGVFTP
;
A
#
# COMPACT_ATOMS: atom_id res chain seq x y z
N MET A 1 -45.00 58.83 -7.11
CA MET A 1 -43.88 58.42 -7.98
C MET A 1 -43.22 57.23 -7.30
N ALA A 2 -43.54 56.02 -7.75
CA ALA A 2 -43.07 54.77 -7.15
C ALA A 2 -41.79 54.32 -7.86
N LEU A 3 -40.72 54.08 -7.11
CA LEU A 3 -39.49 53.45 -7.60
C LEU A 3 -39.49 51.96 -7.19
N LEU A 4 -39.46 51.10 -8.20
CA LEU A 4 -39.10 49.68 -8.15
C LEU A 4 -37.68 49.51 -8.72
N LEU A 5 -37.08 48.33 -8.50
CA LEU A 5 -35.86 47.73 -9.12
C LEU A 5 -34.56 47.95 -8.31
N SER A 6 -33.73 46.94 -7.96
CA SER A 6 -33.73 45.50 -8.23
C SER A 6 -32.81 44.80 -7.22
N LEU A 7 -33.24 43.66 -6.67
CA LEU A 7 -32.39 42.71 -5.95
C LEU A 7 -31.48 41.98 -6.95
N VAL A 8 -30.18 42.24 -6.90
CA VAL A 8 -29.17 41.44 -7.62
C VAL A 8 -28.89 40.21 -6.75
N GLY A 9 -29.45 39.07 -7.15
CA GLY A 9 -29.09 37.78 -6.58
C GLY A 9 -27.68 37.37 -7.02
N CYS A 10 -26.76 37.26 -6.07
CA CYS A 10 -25.47 36.61 -6.30
C CYS A 10 -25.70 35.10 -6.40
N SER A 11 -25.83 34.56 -7.60
CA SER A 11 -25.68 33.13 -7.86
C SER A 11 -24.20 32.79 -7.83
N SER A 12 -23.71 32.24 -6.72
CA SER A 12 -22.39 31.60 -6.71
C SER A 12 -22.43 30.36 -7.59
N PRO A 13 -21.50 30.18 -8.55
CA PRO A 13 -21.33 28.89 -9.20
C PRO A 13 -20.92 27.86 -8.15
N SER A 14 -21.68 26.77 -8.06
CA SER A 14 -21.29 25.60 -7.29
C SER A 14 -20.12 24.96 -8.02
N ASP A 15 -18.89 25.25 -7.60
CA ASP A 15 -17.73 24.44 -7.96
C ASP A 15 -18.01 23.03 -7.44
N ALA A 16 -18.40 22.12 -8.34
CA ALA A 16 -18.37 20.70 -8.03
C ALA A 16 -16.92 20.35 -7.69
N PRO A 17 -16.64 19.63 -6.59
CA PRO A 17 -15.29 19.19 -6.31
C PRO A 17 -14.79 18.42 -7.54
N VAL A 18 -13.70 18.88 -8.14
CA VAL A 18 -12.98 18.14 -9.17
C VAL A 18 -12.63 16.82 -8.50
N ALA A 19 -13.23 15.71 -8.95
CA ALA A 19 -12.92 14.41 -8.42
C ALA A 19 -11.40 14.21 -8.58
N GLU A 20 -10.72 14.00 -7.46
CA GLU A 20 -9.31 13.64 -7.49
C GLU A 20 -9.17 12.36 -8.34
N PRO A 21 -8.11 12.25 -9.15
CA PRO A 21 -7.85 11.01 -9.88
C PRO A 21 -7.84 9.87 -8.87
N ILE A 22 -8.68 8.85 -9.07
CA ILE A 22 -8.59 7.62 -8.30
C ILE A 22 -7.21 7.06 -8.62
N ALA A 23 -6.31 7.06 -7.63
CA ALA A 23 -5.00 6.45 -7.79
C ALA A 23 -5.21 5.01 -8.28
N PRO A 24 -4.41 4.53 -9.26
CA PRO A 24 -4.49 3.13 -9.65
C PRO A 24 -4.32 2.27 -8.40
N ARG A 25 -5.15 1.24 -8.27
CA ARG A 25 -5.00 0.29 -7.16
C ARG A 25 -3.60 -0.28 -7.22
N SER A 26 -2.90 -0.26 -6.08
CA SER A 26 -1.60 -0.90 -5.94
C SER A 26 -1.66 -2.36 -6.38
N TRP A 27 -0.52 -2.95 -6.76
CA TRP A 27 -0.40 -4.39 -7.05
C TRP A 27 -1.02 -5.28 -5.95
N LEU A 28 -1.05 -4.79 -4.70
CA LEU A 28 -1.60 -5.50 -3.54
C LEU A 28 -3.14 -5.53 -3.54
N GLY A 29 -3.81 -4.70 -4.34
CA GLY A 29 -5.28 -4.61 -4.38
C GLY A 29 -5.91 -4.08 -3.09
N LEU A 30 -5.13 -3.36 -2.28
CA LEU A 30 -5.56 -2.67 -1.07
C LEU A 30 -5.27 -1.17 -1.23
N ASP A 31 -6.14 -0.34 -0.66
CA ASP A 31 -5.92 1.11 -0.63
C ASP A 31 -4.92 1.44 0.49
N PRO A 32 -4.05 2.45 0.31
CA PRO A 32 -3.12 2.87 1.35
C PRO A 32 -3.84 3.26 2.64
N GLY A 33 -3.39 2.71 3.78
CA GLY A 33 -4.03 2.87 5.08
C GLY A 33 -5.12 1.85 5.40
N ASP A 34 -5.51 0.99 4.45
CA ASP A 34 -6.34 -0.18 4.76
C ASP A 34 -5.64 -1.08 5.78
N ALA A 35 -6.42 -1.71 6.65
CA ALA A 35 -5.94 -2.73 7.57
C ALA A 35 -6.75 -4.00 7.34
N ARG A 36 -6.07 -5.09 6.97
CA ARG A 36 -6.72 -6.37 6.71
C ARG A 36 -6.18 -7.45 7.63
N ALA A 37 -7.06 -8.00 8.46
CA ALA A 37 -6.76 -9.08 9.38
C ALA A 37 -6.75 -10.45 8.67
N PHE A 38 -5.85 -11.31 9.12
CA PHE A 38 -5.71 -12.71 8.75
C PHE A 38 -5.48 -13.52 10.02
N HIS A 39 -6.06 -14.71 10.09
CA HIS A 39 -6.00 -15.60 11.24
C HIS A 39 -5.09 -16.78 10.95
N GLY A 40 -4.21 -17.12 11.89
CA GLY A 40 -3.28 -18.22 11.78
C GLY A 40 -2.88 -18.81 13.13
N PRO A 41 -1.92 -19.76 13.14
CA PRO A 41 -1.54 -20.49 14.36
C PRO A 41 -0.90 -19.61 15.44
N ALA A 42 -0.34 -18.45 15.08
CA ALA A 42 0.26 -17.49 16.01
C ALA A 42 -0.69 -16.36 16.44
N GLY A 43 -1.96 -16.40 16.02
CA GLY A 43 -2.96 -15.37 16.31
C GLY A 43 -3.38 -14.59 15.07
N GLU A 44 -3.83 -13.35 15.29
CA GLU A 44 -4.21 -12.41 14.24
C GLU A 44 -2.97 -11.71 13.68
N LEU A 45 -2.83 -11.72 12.36
CA LEU A 45 -1.85 -10.99 11.59
C LEU A 45 -2.58 -9.91 10.78
N VAL A 46 -2.26 -8.64 11.02
CA VAL A 46 -2.83 -7.51 10.28
C VAL A 46 -1.83 -7.03 9.22
N LEU A 47 -2.31 -6.94 7.97
CA LEU A 47 -1.56 -6.40 6.85
C LEU A 47 -2.00 -4.96 6.56
N ILE A 48 -1.05 -4.03 6.52
CA ILE A 48 -1.31 -2.59 6.38
C ILE A 48 -0.40 -2.00 5.28
N PRO A 49 -0.90 -1.71 4.07
CA PRO A 49 -0.17 -0.93 3.08
C PRO A 49 -0.10 0.56 3.44
N VAL A 50 1.00 1.20 3.08
CA VAL A 50 1.22 2.65 3.19
C VAL A 50 1.90 3.11 1.91
N ASP A 51 1.46 4.22 1.32
CA ASP A 51 1.94 4.67 0.02
C ASP A 51 3.01 5.76 0.10
N GLU A 52 4.07 5.65 -0.71
CA GLU A 52 5.12 6.63 -1.01
C GLU A 52 5.61 7.54 0.14
N THR A 53 5.66 7.01 1.37
CA THR A 53 5.93 7.82 2.57
C THR A 53 7.37 7.72 3.07
N TYR A 54 8.14 6.72 2.62
CA TYR A 54 9.45 6.43 3.17
C TYR A 54 10.56 6.80 2.18
N ALA A 55 11.37 7.80 2.51
CA ALA A 55 12.59 8.09 1.75
C ALA A 55 13.65 6.99 1.99
N ILE A 56 13.86 6.13 0.99
CA ILE A 56 14.87 5.06 0.99
C ILE A 56 15.75 5.23 -0.25
N ASP A 57 17.06 5.40 -0.05
CA ASP A 57 18.04 5.56 -1.14
C ASP A 57 17.67 6.65 -2.18
N GLY A 58 17.10 7.75 -1.69
CA GLY A 58 16.69 8.88 -2.55
C GLY A 58 15.36 8.66 -3.29
N VAL A 59 14.66 7.54 -3.06
CA VAL A 59 13.35 7.23 -3.63
C VAL A 59 12.28 7.25 -2.54
N ASN A 60 11.08 7.72 -2.87
CA ASN A 60 9.92 7.59 -2.00
C ASN A 60 9.33 6.19 -2.18
N ALA A 61 9.59 5.31 -1.22
CA ALA A 61 9.06 3.95 -1.20
C ALA A 61 7.73 3.89 -0.45
N SER A 62 6.82 3.10 -0.99
CA SER A 62 5.65 2.57 -0.29
C SER A 62 6.10 1.48 0.69
N ALA A 63 5.21 1.04 1.56
CA ALA A 63 5.51 0.05 2.59
C ALA A 63 4.34 -0.90 2.83
N VAL A 64 4.65 -2.13 3.19
CA VAL A 64 3.69 -3.08 3.75
C VAL A 64 4.12 -3.42 5.17
N THR A 65 3.23 -3.17 6.13
CA THR A 65 3.44 -3.51 7.54
C THR A 65 2.67 -4.78 7.90
N TRP A 66 3.36 -5.66 8.61
CA TRP A 66 2.90 -6.93 9.13
C TRP A 66 2.86 -6.80 10.66
N GLU A 67 1.67 -6.73 11.22
CA GLU A 67 1.43 -6.61 12.67
C GLU A 67 0.94 -7.95 13.21
N LEU A 68 1.71 -8.57 14.11
CA LEU A 68 1.38 -9.85 14.75
C LEU A 68 1.54 -9.69 16.26
N GLY A 69 0.41 -9.52 16.97
CA GLY A 69 0.45 -9.17 18.39
C GLY A 69 1.16 -7.83 18.62
N ASP A 70 2.19 -7.81 19.46
CA ASP A 70 3.00 -6.61 19.74
C ASP A 70 4.16 -6.43 18.74
N ASP A 71 4.37 -7.37 17.83
CA ASP A 71 5.47 -7.36 16.86
C ASP A 71 5.06 -6.73 15.53
N TYR A 72 5.92 -5.84 15.02
CA TYR A 72 5.72 -5.16 13.75
C TYR A 72 6.93 -5.36 12.83
N THR A 73 6.68 -5.86 11.62
CA THR A 73 7.66 -5.90 10.54
C THR A 73 7.20 -5.00 9.40
N THR A 74 8.09 -4.22 8.80
CA THR A 74 7.75 -3.35 7.65
C THR A 74 8.71 -3.61 6.52
N ASP A 75 8.17 -3.95 5.35
CA ASP A 75 8.91 -4.08 4.09
C ASP A 75 8.63 -2.86 3.19
N TYR A 76 9.67 -2.29 2.61
CA TYR A 76 9.61 -1.13 1.73
C TYR A 76 9.66 -1.56 0.27
N TYR A 77 8.78 -1.02 -0.57
CA TYR A 77 8.75 -1.35 -1.98
C TYR A 77 8.44 -0.14 -2.86
N VAL A 78 8.75 -0.27 -4.14
CA VAL A 78 8.34 0.66 -5.20
C VAL A 78 7.66 -0.18 -6.27
N GLU A 79 6.57 0.34 -6.83
CA GLU A 79 5.90 -0.22 -7.99
C GLU A 79 6.16 0.71 -9.18
N ASP A 80 6.80 0.20 -10.23
CA ASP A 80 6.98 0.94 -11.47
C ASP A 80 5.67 0.98 -12.28
N ALA A 81 5.57 1.91 -13.23
CA ALA A 81 4.36 2.10 -14.04
C ALA A 81 3.99 0.88 -14.92
N ASP A 82 4.91 -0.07 -15.13
CA ASP A 82 4.66 -1.32 -15.83
C ASP A 82 4.19 -2.47 -14.91
N GLY A 83 4.03 -2.19 -13.61
CA GLY A 83 3.63 -3.15 -12.59
C GLY A 83 4.79 -3.93 -11.98
N THR A 84 6.05 -3.63 -12.34
CA THR A 84 7.22 -4.24 -11.71
C THR A 84 7.35 -3.78 -10.26
N VAL A 85 7.42 -4.73 -9.33
CA VAL A 85 7.58 -4.43 -7.90
C VAL A 85 9.04 -4.63 -7.49
N TRP A 86 9.61 -3.63 -6.83
CA TRP A 86 10.99 -3.65 -6.32
C TRP A 86 11.00 -3.61 -4.79
N TRP A 87 11.72 -4.52 -4.15
CA TRP A 87 11.96 -4.51 -2.71
C TRP A 87 13.17 -3.66 -2.36
N TYR A 88 12.92 -2.62 -1.57
CA TYR A 88 13.93 -1.71 -1.03
C TYR A 88 14.40 -2.11 0.38
N GLY A 89 13.82 -3.19 0.92
CA GLY A 89 14.27 -3.86 2.12
C GLY A 89 13.31 -3.78 3.29
N ARG A 90 13.82 -4.03 4.49
CA ARG A 90 13.03 -4.23 5.70
C ARG A 90 13.50 -3.34 6.83
N ARG A 91 12.55 -2.82 7.60
CA ARG A 91 12.86 -2.02 8.80
C ARG A 91 13.75 -2.82 9.76
N GLY A 92 14.86 -2.21 10.19
CA GLY A 92 15.80 -2.81 11.15
C GLY A 92 16.70 -3.92 10.60
N SER A 93 16.60 -4.26 9.31
CA SER A 93 17.38 -5.33 8.68
C SER A 93 18.17 -4.79 7.47
N TRP A 94 18.18 -5.55 6.37
CA TRP A 94 18.73 -5.15 5.07
C TRP A 94 17.88 -4.07 4.40
N ARG A 95 18.52 -3.11 3.73
CA ARG A 95 17.90 -2.04 2.94
C ARG A 95 18.78 -1.69 1.73
N ALA A 96 18.15 -1.35 0.61
CA ALA A 96 18.81 -0.74 -0.54
C ALA A 96 19.50 0.58 -0.15
N GLY A 97 20.55 0.95 -0.89
CA GLY A 97 21.43 2.10 -0.64
C GLY A 97 22.44 1.89 0.49
N ARG A 98 22.12 1.03 1.47
CA ARG A 98 23.04 0.74 2.57
C ARG A 98 24.21 -0.11 2.06
N HIS A 99 25.43 0.39 2.23
CA HIS A 99 26.66 -0.30 1.78
C HIS A 99 26.69 -0.63 0.27
N GLY A 100 25.97 0.14 -0.56
CA GLY A 100 25.91 -0.09 -2.01
C GLY A 100 24.98 -1.22 -2.45
N GLU A 101 24.14 -1.73 -1.55
CA GLU A 101 23.10 -2.71 -1.88
C GLU A 101 22.06 -2.09 -2.81
N THR A 102 21.62 -2.84 -3.82
CA THR A 102 20.61 -2.40 -4.79
C THR A 102 19.24 -2.99 -4.45
N PRO A 103 18.13 -2.36 -4.88
CA PRO A 103 16.80 -2.95 -4.79
C PRO A 103 16.74 -4.33 -5.46
N ARG A 104 15.82 -5.17 -5.00
CA ARG A 104 15.60 -6.53 -5.54
C ARG A 104 14.25 -6.59 -6.21
N GLU A 105 14.19 -7.06 -7.45
CA GLU A 105 12.92 -7.30 -8.12
C GLU A 105 12.12 -8.37 -7.36
N LEU A 106 10.81 -8.15 -7.23
CA LEU A 106 9.85 -9.06 -6.62
C LEU A 106 8.91 -9.60 -7.70
N PRO A 107 9.24 -10.73 -8.35
CA PRO A 107 8.35 -11.31 -9.33
C PRO A 107 7.08 -11.82 -8.67
N ILE A 108 5.94 -11.56 -9.29
CA ILE A 108 4.66 -12.17 -8.95
C ILE A 108 4.53 -13.44 -9.80
N VAL A 109 4.66 -14.61 -9.17
CA VAL A 109 4.58 -15.92 -9.83
C VAL A 109 3.47 -16.73 -9.18
N ASP A 110 2.55 -17.27 -9.98
CA ASP A 110 1.38 -18.01 -9.50
C ASP A 110 0.60 -17.22 -8.42
N HIS A 111 0.38 -15.93 -8.66
CA HIS A 111 -0.25 -14.98 -7.73
C HIS A 111 0.48 -14.79 -6.39
N ARG A 112 1.76 -15.19 -6.31
CA ARG A 112 2.56 -15.10 -5.08
C ARG A 112 3.72 -14.14 -5.26
N ILE A 113 3.91 -13.29 -4.25
CA ILE A 113 5.06 -12.39 -4.13
C ILE A 113 5.77 -12.65 -2.79
N ARG A 114 7.11 -12.59 -2.80
CA ARG A 114 7.92 -12.95 -1.63
C ARG A 114 8.79 -11.80 -1.14
N PHE A 115 8.56 -11.37 0.11
CA PHE A 115 9.39 -10.43 0.85
C PHE A 115 10.33 -11.20 1.80
N GLY A 116 11.44 -11.69 1.25
CA GLY A 116 12.40 -12.51 2.01
C GLY A 116 11.77 -13.81 2.52
N ASP A 117 11.46 -13.86 3.82
CA ASP A 117 10.84 -14.99 4.52
C ASP A 117 9.31 -14.93 4.57
N ARG A 118 8.68 -13.89 4.00
CA ARG A 118 7.22 -13.69 4.00
C ARG A 118 6.66 -13.78 2.58
N VAL A 119 5.46 -14.32 2.43
CA VAL A 119 4.77 -14.46 1.13
C VAL A 119 3.37 -13.88 1.24
N ILE A 120 2.96 -13.16 0.20
CA ILE A 120 1.55 -12.77 -0.01
C ILE A 120 1.05 -13.54 -1.22
N THR A 121 -0.05 -14.27 -1.03
CA THR A 121 -0.82 -14.87 -2.13
C THR A 121 -2.01 -13.97 -2.43
N LEU A 122 -2.15 -13.58 -3.69
CA LEU A 122 -3.22 -12.72 -4.20
C LEU A 122 -4.36 -13.55 -4.80
N SER A 123 -5.57 -12.98 -4.84
CA SER A 123 -6.67 -13.53 -5.64
C SER A 123 -6.48 -13.21 -7.14
N ASP A 124 -7.29 -13.83 -8.00
CA ASP A 124 -7.35 -13.50 -9.43
C ASP A 124 -7.77 -12.05 -9.69
N ASP A 125 -8.63 -11.51 -8.82
CA ASP A 125 -9.14 -10.13 -8.89
C ASP A 125 -8.23 -9.11 -8.17
N GLY A 126 -7.07 -9.56 -7.67
CA GLY A 126 -6.19 -8.79 -6.80
C GLY A 126 -6.58 -8.90 -5.33
N GLY A 127 -5.73 -8.39 -4.43
CA GLY A 127 -5.99 -8.47 -2.99
C GLY A 127 -5.41 -9.73 -2.32
N PRO A 128 -4.87 -9.61 -1.11
CA PRO A 128 -4.28 -10.74 -0.38
C PRO A 128 -5.35 -11.74 0.11
N VAL A 129 -5.15 -13.03 -0.14
CA VAL A 129 -6.02 -14.15 0.30
C VAL A 129 -5.31 -15.13 1.22
N GLN A 130 -3.98 -15.09 1.29
CA GLN A 130 -3.19 -15.84 2.24
C GLN A 130 -1.87 -15.14 2.49
N LEU A 131 -1.42 -15.16 3.74
CA LEU A 131 -0.11 -14.68 4.15
C LEU A 131 0.69 -15.86 4.71
N GLU A 132 1.97 -15.93 4.37
CA GLU A 132 2.91 -16.87 4.98
C GLU A 132 4.02 -16.07 5.66
N THR A 133 4.31 -16.43 6.91
CA THR A 133 5.43 -15.87 7.69
C THR A 133 6.17 -17.03 8.37
N PRO A 134 7.33 -16.79 9.03
CA PRO A 134 7.99 -17.81 9.84
C PRO A 134 7.09 -18.42 10.93
N GLU A 135 6.07 -17.66 11.37
CA GLU A 135 5.13 -18.05 12.43
C GLU A 135 3.95 -18.90 11.91
N GLY A 136 3.75 -18.98 10.59
CA GLY A 136 2.78 -19.89 9.99
C GLY A 136 2.07 -19.34 8.76
N VAL A 137 0.95 -19.99 8.42
CA VAL A 137 0.06 -19.61 7.32
C VAL A 137 -1.17 -18.93 7.92
N PHE A 138 -1.56 -17.80 7.35
CA PHE A 138 -2.69 -16.99 7.78
C PHE A 138 -3.67 -16.78 6.62
N THR A 139 -4.96 -16.89 6.90
CA THR A 139 -6.05 -16.68 5.93
C THR A 139 -7.07 -15.70 6.51
N PRO A 140 -7.85 -14.97 5.69
CA PRO A 140 -8.85 -14.02 6.18
C PRO A 140 -9.77 -14.61 7.26
#